data_AF-R5LJI3-F1
#
_entry.id   AF-R5LJI3-F1
#
_cell.length_a   1.000
_cell.length_b   1.000
_cell.length_c   1.000
_cell.angle_alpha   90.00
_cell.angle_beta   90.00
_cell.angle_gamma   90.00
#
_symmetry.space_group_name_H-M   'P 1'
#
loop_
_entity.id
_entity.type
_entity.pdbx_description
1 polymer ?
#
loop_
_entity_poly.entity_id
_entity_poly.type
_entity_poly.pdbx_seq_one_letter_code
_entity_poly.pdbx_strand_id
1 'polypeptide(L)'
;MSNLTACERLELIRHKDRPTVNDYIPAMFTRFMEFHGDRLFGDDAAIIGGIGYLSDTPVTVIAQVKGRNLEENKRTNFSMPHPEGYRKALRLAKQAEKFHRPVICLVDTPGAFCGVEAEERGQGEAIARNLYEFMTLRTPVISVVLGEGGSGGALALAVCDELAMLENALYSVISPRGAASILWKDGTKEKEACEMLKITAEDLMKFGVCDKIIAEPTGGAHMSREQTADNIYEYLVDAVYRLKKSEIDELLEKRYAKFRKIGMFTE
;
A
#
# COMPACT_ATOMS: atom_id res chain seq x y z
N MET A 1 15.13 -14.68 9.79
CA MET A 1 14.87 -13.22 9.66
C MET A 1 16.22 -12.55 9.77
N SER A 2 16.54 -11.69 8.81
CA SER A 2 17.77 -10.92 8.84
C SER A 2 17.74 -9.94 10.03
N ASN A 3 18.82 -9.80 10.79
CA ASN A 3 18.94 -8.85 11.92
C ASN A 3 19.14 -7.41 11.41
N LEU A 4 18.31 -6.96 10.47
CA LEU A 4 18.38 -5.63 9.92
C LEU A 4 17.61 -4.64 10.79
N THR A 5 18.21 -3.49 11.01
CA THR A 5 17.59 -2.32 11.64
C THR A 5 16.53 -1.71 10.73
N ALA A 6 15.63 -0.89 11.28
CA ALA A 6 14.63 -0.19 10.49
C ALA A 6 15.29 0.77 9.48
N CYS A 7 16.42 1.38 9.85
CA CYS A 7 17.19 2.23 8.95
C CYS A 7 17.84 1.46 7.79
N GLU A 8 18.42 0.28 8.04
CA GLU A 8 18.98 -0.55 6.96
C GLU A 8 17.89 -1.01 5.99
N ARG A 9 16.70 -1.34 6.52
CA ARG A 9 15.53 -1.66 5.69
C ARG A 9 15.06 -0.46 4.87
N LEU A 10 15.10 0.76 5.42
CA LEU A 10 14.80 1.98 4.67
C LEU A 10 15.74 2.16 3.47
N GLU A 11 17.02 1.84 3.64
CA GLU A 11 18.00 1.85 2.54
C GLU A 11 17.67 0.77 1.50
N LEU A 12 17.30 -0.44 1.91
CA LEU A 12 16.90 -1.54 1.02
C LEU A 12 15.63 -1.22 0.22
N ILE A 13 14.61 -0.59 0.83
CA ILE A 13 13.37 -0.25 0.12
C ILE A 13 13.52 0.93 -0.84
N ARG A 14 14.59 1.71 -0.68
CA ARG A 14 14.99 2.79 -1.60
C ARG A 14 16.05 2.37 -2.59
N HIS A 15 16.45 1.10 -2.59
CA HIS A 15 17.40 0.56 -3.56
C HIS A 15 16.85 0.74 -4.98
N LYS A 16 17.68 1.27 -5.88
CA LYS A 16 17.30 1.60 -7.26
C LYS A 16 16.71 0.41 -8.05
N ASP A 17 17.17 -0.79 -7.72
CA ASP A 17 16.77 -2.02 -8.41
C ASP A 17 15.63 -2.77 -7.68
N ARG A 18 15.07 -2.18 -6.60
CA ARG A 18 13.91 -2.76 -5.93
C ARG A 18 12.76 -2.87 -6.93
N PRO A 19 12.11 -4.05 -7.03
CA PRO A 19 11.04 -4.21 -8.00
C PRO A 19 9.87 -3.32 -7.64
N THR A 20 9.21 -2.84 -8.68
CA THR A 20 8.08 -1.92 -8.60
C THR A 20 6.80 -2.65 -9.02
N VAL A 21 5.66 -1.98 -8.92
CA VAL A 21 4.40 -2.53 -9.42
C VAL A 21 4.43 -2.82 -10.93
N ASN A 22 5.32 -2.17 -11.69
CA ASN A 22 5.56 -2.47 -13.10
C ASN A 22 6.29 -3.81 -13.33
N ASP A 23 6.99 -4.34 -12.31
CA ASP A 23 7.51 -5.72 -12.30
C ASP A 23 6.44 -6.70 -11.86
N TYR A 24 5.76 -6.38 -10.76
CA TYR A 24 4.87 -7.32 -10.08
C TYR A 24 3.56 -7.55 -10.82
N ILE A 25 2.94 -6.52 -11.36
CA ILE A 25 1.63 -6.66 -12.04
C ILE A 25 1.70 -7.67 -13.21
N PRO A 26 2.63 -7.54 -14.17
CA PRO A 26 2.71 -8.49 -15.28
C PRO A 26 3.19 -9.88 -14.86
N ALA A 27 3.91 -10.01 -13.74
CA ALA A 27 4.36 -11.30 -13.21
C ALA A 27 3.22 -12.07 -12.51
N MET A 28 2.32 -11.36 -11.81
CA MET A 28 1.31 -11.98 -10.94
C MET A 28 -0.09 -12.04 -11.55
N PHE A 29 -0.43 -11.13 -12.48
CA PHE A 29 -1.78 -11.03 -13.03
C PHE A 29 -1.79 -11.29 -14.54
N THR A 30 -2.73 -12.12 -14.98
CA THR A 30 -2.94 -12.38 -16.40
C THR A 30 -4.06 -11.52 -16.96
N ARG A 31 -3.94 -11.17 -18.26
CA ARG A 31 -4.92 -10.35 -19.00
C ARG A 31 -5.24 -9.02 -18.30
N PHE A 32 -4.24 -8.43 -17.65
CA PHE A 32 -4.39 -7.14 -16.99
C PHE A 32 -4.71 -6.04 -18.01
N MET A 33 -5.77 -5.29 -17.74
CA MET A 33 -6.23 -4.16 -18.54
C MET A 33 -6.29 -2.93 -17.64
N GLU A 34 -5.40 -1.98 -17.89
CA GLU A 34 -5.34 -0.72 -17.16
C GLU A 34 -6.54 0.18 -17.49
N PHE A 35 -7.09 0.83 -16.47
CA PHE A 35 -8.16 1.80 -16.57
C PHE A 35 -7.73 3.17 -16.04
N HIS A 36 -7.99 4.21 -16.83
CA HIS A 36 -7.51 5.57 -16.57
C HIS A 36 -8.60 6.50 -16.03
N GLY A 37 -8.17 7.53 -15.31
CA GLY A 37 -8.94 8.72 -14.93
C GLY A 37 -9.85 8.56 -13.71
N ASP A 38 -10.13 9.65 -13.03
CA ASP A 38 -11.07 9.72 -11.91
C ASP A 38 -12.51 10.12 -12.31
N ARG A 39 -12.70 10.59 -13.55
CA ARG A 39 -13.94 11.16 -14.12
C ARG A 39 -14.31 12.55 -13.59
N LEU A 40 -13.39 13.23 -12.90
CA LEU A 40 -13.63 14.53 -12.29
C LEU A 40 -12.56 15.54 -12.69
N PHE A 41 -11.28 15.18 -12.60
CA PHE A 41 -10.17 16.09 -12.84
C PHE A 41 -9.12 15.51 -13.79
N GLY A 42 -8.61 14.31 -13.53
CA GLY A 42 -7.44 13.81 -14.26
C GLY A 42 -7.16 12.33 -14.08
N ASP A 43 -6.11 11.86 -14.77
CA ASP A 43 -5.52 10.54 -14.59
C ASP A 43 -4.16 10.69 -13.91
N ASP A 44 -4.10 10.34 -12.63
CA ASP A 44 -2.86 10.43 -11.85
C ASP A 44 -1.95 9.23 -12.15
N ALA A 45 -0.76 9.52 -12.69
CA ALA A 45 0.25 8.51 -13.00
C ALA A 45 0.90 7.89 -11.75
N ALA A 46 0.74 8.50 -10.56
CA ALA A 46 1.17 7.90 -9.31
C ALA A 46 0.31 6.69 -8.89
N ILE A 47 -0.88 6.52 -9.50
CA ILE A 47 -1.77 5.38 -9.25
C ILE A 47 -2.07 4.66 -10.58
N ILE A 48 -1.61 3.42 -10.69
CA ILE A 48 -2.07 2.50 -11.74
C ILE A 48 -3.23 1.66 -11.19
N GLY A 49 -4.19 1.32 -12.04
CA GLY A 49 -5.24 0.40 -11.64
C GLY A 49 -6.04 -0.14 -12.81
N GLY A 50 -6.66 -1.29 -12.62
CA GLY A 50 -7.29 -2.02 -13.70
C GLY A 50 -7.91 -3.33 -13.24
N ILE A 51 -8.32 -4.13 -14.21
CA ILE A 51 -8.85 -5.48 -13.98
C ILE A 51 -7.92 -6.51 -14.58
N GLY A 52 -7.84 -7.67 -13.96
CA GLY A 52 -7.07 -8.80 -14.45
C GLY A 52 -7.51 -10.09 -13.78
N TYR A 53 -6.73 -11.14 -13.97
CA TYR A 53 -6.97 -12.43 -13.34
C TYR A 53 -5.80 -12.79 -12.42
N LEU A 54 -6.13 -13.17 -11.19
CA LEU A 54 -5.23 -13.84 -10.26
C LEU A 54 -5.63 -15.32 -10.23
N SER A 55 -4.77 -16.21 -10.74
CA SER A 55 -5.20 -17.55 -11.19
C SER A 55 -6.45 -17.42 -12.10
N ASP A 56 -7.56 -18.07 -11.74
CA ASP A 56 -8.83 -18.02 -12.49
C ASP A 56 -9.82 -17.01 -11.91
N THR A 57 -9.44 -16.22 -10.90
CA THR A 57 -10.34 -15.25 -10.26
C THR A 57 -10.16 -13.86 -10.86
N PRO A 58 -11.23 -13.24 -11.40
CA PRO A 58 -11.17 -11.85 -11.83
C PRO A 58 -11.03 -10.92 -10.61
N VAL A 59 -10.05 -10.04 -10.65
CA VAL A 59 -9.70 -9.11 -9.57
C VAL A 59 -9.60 -7.68 -10.11
N THR A 60 -9.75 -6.71 -9.22
CA THR A 60 -9.38 -5.31 -9.49
C THR A 60 -8.07 -5.02 -8.76
N VAL A 61 -7.05 -4.55 -9.49
CA VAL A 61 -5.75 -4.20 -8.92
C VAL A 61 -5.63 -2.68 -8.90
N ILE A 62 -5.19 -2.12 -7.78
CA ILE A 62 -4.93 -0.69 -7.59
C ILE A 62 -3.56 -0.57 -6.94
N ALA A 63 -2.67 0.24 -7.49
CA ALA A 63 -1.28 0.23 -7.08
C ALA A 63 -0.63 1.61 -7.17
N GLN A 64 0.20 1.92 -6.18
CA GLN A 64 1.06 3.11 -6.18
C GLN A 64 2.31 2.85 -7.01
N VAL A 65 2.69 3.81 -7.86
CA VAL A 65 3.74 3.61 -8.87
C VAL A 65 5.01 4.37 -8.50
N LYS A 66 5.95 3.68 -7.87
CA LYS A 66 7.34 4.14 -7.74
C LYS A 66 8.08 3.89 -9.05
N GLY A 67 8.73 4.92 -9.59
CA GLY A 67 9.50 4.83 -10.82
C GLY A 67 10.87 4.21 -10.59
N ARG A 68 11.42 3.50 -11.60
CA ARG A 68 12.76 2.89 -11.50
C ARG A 68 13.89 3.86 -11.76
N ASN A 69 13.62 4.90 -12.52
CA ASN A 69 14.60 5.93 -12.91
C ASN A 69 14.01 7.32 -12.67
N LEU A 70 14.83 8.36 -12.86
CA LEU A 70 14.43 9.73 -12.60
C LEU A 70 13.24 10.17 -13.47
N GLU A 71 13.21 9.76 -14.73
CA GLU A 71 12.15 10.17 -15.67
C GLU A 71 10.82 9.49 -15.33
N GLU A 72 10.84 8.20 -15.01
CA GLU A 72 9.66 7.49 -14.49
C GLU A 72 9.18 8.09 -13.17
N ASN A 73 10.10 8.36 -12.23
CA ASN A 73 9.74 8.96 -10.96
C ASN A 73 9.13 10.35 -11.12
N LYS A 74 9.67 11.21 -11.99
CA LYS A 74 9.03 12.51 -12.28
C LYS A 74 7.63 12.32 -12.85
N ARG A 75 7.45 11.37 -13.77
CA ARG A 75 6.14 11.08 -14.39
C ARG A 75 5.11 10.62 -13.37
N THR A 76 5.51 9.77 -12.41
CA THR A 76 4.61 9.23 -11.38
C THR A 76 4.65 10.01 -10.07
N ASN A 77 5.20 11.22 -10.10
CA ASN A 77 5.36 12.09 -8.94
C ASN A 77 6.02 11.40 -7.73
N PHE A 78 7.02 10.56 -8.00
CA PHE A 78 7.75 9.76 -7.01
C PHE A 78 6.82 8.89 -6.14
N SER A 79 5.75 8.38 -6.75
CA SER A 79 4.70 7.63 -6.07
C SER A 79 3.96 8.44 -5.01
N MET A 80 3.83 9.76 -5.20
CA MET A 80 3.04 10.64 -4.33
C MET A 80 1.76 11.04 -5.05
N PRO A 81 0.62 10.38 -4.78
CA PRO A 81 -0.62 10.69 -5.47
C PRO A 81 -1.15 12.07 -5.12
N HIS A 82 -1.74 12.69 -6.13
CA HIS A 82 -2.65 13.82 -6.01
C HIS A 82 -4.07 13.33 -5.64
N PRO A 83 -5.01 14.24 -5.31
CA PRO A 83 -6.36 13.87 -4.93
C PRO A 83 -7.09 13.03 -6.00
N GLU A 84 -6.90 13.36 -7.27
CA GLU A 84 -7.42 12.62 -8.42
C GLU A 84 -6.94 11.14 -8.47
N GLY A 85 -5.73 10.83 -7.98
CA GLY A 85 -5.26 9.45 -7.87
C GLY A 85 -6.06 8.64 -6.85
N TYR A 86 -6.36 9.25 -5.70
CA TYR A 86 -7.22 8.67 -4.68
C TYR A 86 -8.67 8.51 -5.16
N ARG A 87 -9.20 9.48 -5.91
CA ARG A 87 -10.54 9.38 -6.53
C ARG A 87 -10.60 8.30 -7.62
N LYS A 88 -9.54 8.17 -8.44
CA LYS A 88 -9.36 7.07 -9.41
C LYS A 88 -9.38 5.72 -8.70
N ALA A 89 -8.63 5.56 -7.61
CA ALA A 89 -8.63 4.34 -6.81
C ALA A 89 -10.03 4.00 -6.28
N LEU A 90 -10.73 4.97 -5.70
CA LEU A 90 -12.10 4.79 -5.21
C LEU A 90 -13.05 4.34 -6.31
N ARG A 91 -12.99 5.00 -7.48
CA ARG A 91 -13.82 4.67 -8.64
C ARG A 91 -13.63 3.21 -9.07
N LEU A 92 -12.38 2.74 -9.12
CA LEU A 92 -12.06 1.36 -9.47
C LEU A 92 -12.54 0.38 -8.40
N ALA A 93 -12.38 0.72 -7.12
CA ALA A 93 -12.87 -0.11 -6.02
C ALA A 93 -14.40 -0.25 -6.02
N LYS A 94 -15.15 0.83 -6.30
CA LYS A 94 -16.61 0.78 -6.47
C LYS A 94 -17.04 -0.02 -7.70
N GLN A 95 -16.26 0.01 -8.78
CA GLN A 95 -16.49 -0.91 -9.90
C GLN A 95 -16.24 -2.36 -9.51
N ALA A 96 -15.23 -2.64 -8.67
CA ALA A 96 -14.96 -3.98 -8.17
C ALA A 96 -16.14 -4.50 -7.34
N GLU A 97 -16.64 -3.70 -6.41
CA GLU A 97 -17.84 -3.99 -5.60
C GLU A 97 -19.06 -4.29 -6.48
N LYS A 98 -19.36 -3.45 -7.47
CA LYS A 98 -20.50 -3.63 -8.39
C LYS A 98 -20.49 -4.99 -9.10
N PHE A 99 -19.31 -5.52 -9.39
CA PHE A 99 -19.13 -6.78 -10.12
C PHE A 99 -18.57 -7.90 -9.25
N HIS A 100 -18.62 -7.73 -7.92
CA HIS A 100 -18.19 -8.72 -6.94
C HIS A 100 -16.75 -9.24 -7.16
N ARG A 101 -15.84 -8.37 -7.60
CA ARG A 101 -14.41 -8.69 -7.75
C ARG A 101 -13.64 -8.29 -6.49
N PRO A 102 -12.77 -9.16 -5.94
CA PRO A 102 -11.81 -8.75 -4.93
C PRO A 102 -10.96 -7.56 -5.40
N VAL A 103 -10.64 -6.68 -4.46
CA VAL A 103 -9.73 -5.55 -4.66
C VAL A 103 -8.38 -5.90 -4.05
N ILE A 104 -7.31 -5.75 -4.84
CA ILE A 104 -5.93 -5.92 -4.40
C ILE A 104 -5.22 -4.56 -4.50
N CYS A 105 -4.78 -4.04 -3.36
CA CYS A 105 -4.05 -2.79 -3.25
C CYS A 105 -2.56 -3.06 -3.06
N LEU A 106 -1.71 -2.52 -3.94
CA LEU A 106 -0.26 -2.57 -3.81
C LEU A 106 0.27 -1.19 -3.38
N VAL A 107 0.76 -1.11 -2.15
CA VAL A 107 1.13 0.14 -1.48
C VAL A 107 2.65 0.31 -1.54
N ASP A 108 3.11 1.42 -2.11
CA ASP A 108 4.51 1.82 -2.15
C ASP A 108 4.61 3.33 -2.40
N THR A 109 4.45 4.11 -1.35
CA THR A 109 4.44 5.58 -1.39
C THR A 109 5.21 6.17 -0.21
N PRO A 110 6.01 7.23 -0.41
CA PRO A 110 6.55 8.00 0.71
C PRO A 110 5.47 8.86 1.39
N GLY A 111 4.29 9.01 0.78
CA GLY A 111 3.17 9.81 1.27
C GLY A 111 2.36 10.41 0.13
N ALA A 112 1.22 11.02 0.46
CA ALA A 112 0.45 11.81 -0.50
C ALA A 112 1.24 13.06 -0.91
N PHE A 113 1.03 13.56 -2.13
CA PHE A 113 1.72 14.77 -2.58
C PHE A 113 1.34 15.97 -1.71
N CYS A 114 2.35 16.73 -1.27
CA CYS A 114 2.23 17.87 -0.36
C CYS A 114 2.45 19.23 -1.08
N GLY A 115 1.79 19.43 -2.21
CA GLY A 115 1.82 20.68 -2.99
C GLY A 115 0.53 21.50 -2.88
N VAL A 116 0.62 22.78 -3.23
CA VAL A 116 -0.52 23.73 -3.18
C VAL A 116 -1.67 23.23 -4.06
N GLU A 117 -1.35 22.71 -5.23
CA GLU A 117 -2.34 22.24 -6.19
C GLU A 117 -3.10 21.01 -5.66
N ALA A 118 -2.46 20.16 -4.84
CA ALA A 118 -3.13 19.05 -4.17
C ALA A 118 -4.10 19.54 -3.08
N GLU A 119 -3.72 20.58 -2.33
CA GLU A 119 -4.57 21.19 -1.31
C GLU A 119 -5.80 21.88 -1.94
N GLU A 120 -5.61 22.66 -3.01
CA GLU A 120 -6.70 23.31 -3.75
C GLU A 120 -7.73 22.30 -4.29
N ARG A 121 -7.29 21.08 -4.58
CA ARG A 121 -8.13 19.98 -5.07
C ARG A 121 -8.62 19.04 -3.98
N GLY A 122 -8.33 19.31 -2.71
CA GLY A 122 -8.87 18.56 -1.57
C GLY A 122 -8.16 17.24 -1.28
N GLN A 123 -6.84 17.27 -1.06
CA GLN A 123 -6.05 16.08 -0.67
C GLN A 123 -6.58 15.40 0.60
N GLY A 124 -6.88 16.18 1.63
CA GLY A 124 -7.49 15.65 2.86
C GLY A 124 -8.86 15.01 2.63
N GLU A 125 -9.70 15.61 1.78
CA GLU A 125 -11.02 15.06 1.42
C GLU A 125 -10.89 13.74 0.66
N ALA A 126 -10.04 13.68 -0.36
CA ALA A 126 -9.88 12.49 -1.18
C ALA A 126 -9.35 11.29 -0.39
N ILE A 127 -8.41 11.53 0.54
CA ILE A 127 -7.93 10.51 1.48
C ILE A 127 -9.05 10.10 2.43
N ALA A 128 -9.69 11.05 3.12
CA ALA A 128 -10.75 10.74 4.09
C ALA A 128 -11.93 9.99 3.45
N ARG A 129 -12.31 10.36 2.23
CA ARG A 129 -13.37 9.69 1.48
C ARG A 129 -12.99 8.25 1.14
N ASN A 130 -11.73 8.00 0.76
CA ASN A 130 -11.25 6.63 0.58
C ASN A 130 -11.36 5.82 1.86
N LEU A 131 -10.89 6.34 3.00
CA LEU A 131 -10.97 5.62 4.27
C LEU A 131 -12.41 5.22 4.62
N TYR A 132 -13.34 6.17 4.47
CA TYR A 132 -14.76 5.94 4.74
C TYR A 132 -15.37 4.90 3.80
N GLU A 133 -15.15 5.03 2.49
CA GLU A 133 -15.76 4.16 1.50
C GLU A 133 -15.15 2.75 1.54
N PHE A 134 -13.83 2.62 1.69
CA PHE A 134 -13.17 1.33 1.79
C PHE A 134 -13.61 0.53 3.02
N MET A 135 -13.92 1.21 4.14
CA MET A 135 -14.47 0.54 5.32
C MET A 135 -15.79 -0.17 5.03
N THR A 136 -16.58 0.33 4.08
CA THR A 136 -17.93 -0.17 3.77
C THR A 136 -18.02 -0.96 2.44
N LEU A 137 -16.90 -1.13 1.72
CA LEU A 137 -16.86 -1.88 0.45
C LEU A 137 -17.34 -3.33 0.63
N ARG A 138 -18.41 -3.71 -0.06
CA ARG A 138 -19.05 -5.03 -0.04
C ARG A 138 -18.35 -6.03 -0.95
N THR A 139 -17.03 -6.12 -0.85
CA THR A 139 -16.18 -7.08 -1.54
C THR A 139 -14.86 -7.27 -0.77
N PRO A 140 -14.15 -8.41 -0.91
CA PRO A 140 -12.85 -8.58 -0.28
C PRO A 140 -11.84 -7.52 -0.71
N VAL A 141 -11.11 -6.97 0.24
CA VAL A 141 -10.02 -6.01 0.02
C VAL A 141 -8.76 -6.53 0.69
N ILE A 142 -7.69 -6.69 -0.08
CA ILE A 142 -6.38 -7.13 0.41
C ILE A 142 -5.37 -6.06 0.05
N SER A 143 -4.53 -5.67 1.01
CA SER A 143 -3.48 -4.68 0.78
C SER A 143 -2.11 -5.27 1.07
N VAL A 144 -1.13 -5.00 0.21
CA VAL A 144 0.26 -5.44 0.38
C VAL A 144 1.17 -4.20 0.34
N VAL A 145 1.91 -3.96 1.41
CA VAL A 145 2.95 -2.92 1.44
C VAL A 145 4.23 -3.50 0.85
N LEU A 146 4.62 -2.99 -0.32
CA LEU A 146 5.78 -3.47 -1.09
C LEU A 146 7.08 -2.77 -0.69
N GLY A 147 7.00 -1.53 -0.21
CA GLY A 147 8.17 -0.72 0.10
C GLY A 147 7.84 0.26 1.22
N GLU A 148 7.54 1.51 0.84
CA GLU A 148 7.17 2.55 1.80
C GLU A 148 5.64 2.62 1.97
N GLY A 149 5.18 2.55 3.22
CA GLY A 149 3.81 2.83 3.64
C GLY A 149 3.74 4.21 4.29
N GLY A 150 3.79 5.27 3.47
CA GLY A 150 3.83 6.65 3.93
C GLY A 150 2.47 7.20 4.40
N SER A 151 2.27 7.25 5.72
CA SER A 151 1.21 8.01 6.40
C SER A 151 -0.19 7.82 5.82
N GLY A 152 -1.03 8.86 5.84
CA GLY A 152 -2.38 8.86 5.27
C GLY A 152 -2.44 8.52 3.78
N GLY A 153 -1.35 8.80 3.04
CA GLY A 153 -1.29 8.50 1.61
C GLY A 153 -1.22 7.01 1.30
N ALA A 154 -0.56 6.24 2.15
CA ALA A 154 -0.61 4.77 2.14
C ALA A 154 -1.93 4.25 2.73
N LEU A 155 -2.37 4.84 3.84
CA LEU A 155 -3.57 4.42 4.56
C LEU A 155 -4.83 4.46 3.69
N ALA A 156 -4.91 5.42 2.77
CA ALA A 156 -5.99 5.53 1.79
C ALA A 156 -6.23 4.25 0.96
N LEU A 157 -5.20 3.39 0.80
CA LEU A 157 -5.28 2.11 0.09
C LEU A 157 -5.02 0.90 1.00
N ALA A 158 -4.95 1.11 2.31
CA ALA A 158 -4.67 0.07 3.30
C ALA A 158 -5.85 -0.21 4.25
N VAL A 159 -7.03 0.41 4.01
CA VAL A 159 -8.27 0.00 4.66
C VAL A 159 -8.77 -1.28 4.00
N CYS A 160 -8.49 -2.42 4.63
CA CYS A 160 -8.61 -3.74 4.02
C CYS A 160 -9.02 -4.82 5.04
N ASP A 161 -9.44 -5.97 4.52
CA ASP A 161 -9.69 -7.17 5.34
C ASP A 161 -8.37 -7.76 5.83
N GLU A 162 -7.39 -7.89 4.93
CA GLU A 162 -6.04 -8.38 5.26
C GLU A 162 -4.95 -7.43 4.75
N LEU A 163 -4.02 -7.10 5.63
CA LEU A 163 -2.84 -6.30 5.34
C LEU A 163 -1.60 -7.18 5.46
N ALA A 164 -0.87 -7.34 4.36
CA ALA A 164 0.45 -7.93 4.37
C ALA A 164 1.54 -6.89 4.11
N MET A 165 2.74 -7.18 4.58
CA MET A 165 3.93 -6.38 4.33
C MET A 165 5.04 -7.29 3.83
N LEU A 166 5.82 -6.84 2.83
CA LEU A 166 7.09 -7.48 2.55
C LEU A 166 8.03 -7.34 3.76
N GLU A 167 8.93 -8.31 3.96
CA GLU A 167 9.82 -8.39 5.14
C GLU A 167 10.57 -7.07 5.42
N ASN A 168 11.03 -6.37 4.37
CA ASN A 168 11.77 -5.12 4.54
C ASN A 168 10.90 -3.87 4.37
N ALA A 169 9.60 -4.02 4.09
CA ALA A 169 8.69 -2.88 3.97
C ALA A 169 8.53 -2.14 5.30
N LEU A 170 8.32 -0.83 5.20
CA LEU A 170 8.14 0.05 6.35
C LEU A 170 6.78 0.72 6.29
N TYR A 171 6.10 0.87 7.42
CA TYR A 171 4.82 1.57 7.51
C TYR A 171 4.87 2.55 8.67
N SER A 172 4.72 3.85 8.38
CA SER A 172 4.85 4.91 9.38
C SER A 172 3.83 6.02 9.22
N VAL A 173 3.45 6.65 10.34
CA VAL A 173 2.62 7.87 10.37
C VAL A 173 3.35 9.10 9.82
N ILE A 174 4.69 9.11 9.87
CA ILE A 174 5.54 10.21 9.41
C ILE A 174 6.87 9.64 8.89
N SER A 175 7.51 10.31 7.93
CA SER A 175 8.86 9.92 7.52
C SER A 175 9.85 10.02 8.69
N PRO A 176 10.83 9.11 8.83
CA PRO A 176 11.82 9.18 9.90
C PRO A 176 12.58 10.52 9.93
N ARG A 177 12.97 11.04 8.75
CA ARG A 177 13.55 12.40 8.64
C ARG A 177 12.59 13.49 9.12
N GLY A 178 11.30 13.38 8.83
CA GLY A 178 10.28 14.30 9.32
C GLY A 178 10.17 14.28 10.85
N ALA A 179 10.08 13.09 11.44
CA ALA A 179 10.08 12.93 12.90
C ALA A 179 11.35 13.52 13.54
N ALA A 180 12.51 13.24 12.95
CA ALA A 180 13.80 13.77 13.39
C ALA A 180 13.80 15.31 13.47
N SER A 181 13.32 15.95 12.39
CA SER A 181 13.23 17.40 12.29
C SER A 181 12.24 18.05 13.27
N ILE A 182 11.22 17.33 13.73
CA ILE A 182 10.21 17.86 14.66
C ILE A 182 10.65 17.65 16.11
N LEU A 183 11.01 16.41 16.46
CA LEU A 183 11.28 16.01 17.84
C LEU A 183 12.63 16.54 18.34
N TRP A 184 13.65 16.53 17.48
CA TRP A 184 15.00 16.98 17.84
C TRP A 184 15.43 18.27 17.14
N LYS A 185 14.60 18.84 16.26
CA LYS A 185 14.98 19.99 15.41
C LYS A 185 16.24 19.72 14.58
N ASP A 186 16.49 18.44 14.27
CA ASP A 186 17.69 17.98 13.60
C ASP A 186 17.36 16.79 12.68
N GLY A 187 17.37 17.04 11.37
CA GLY A 187 17.10 16.01 10.37
C GLY A 187 18.21 14.97 10.22
N THR A 188 19.41 15.21 10.77
CA THR A 188 20.52 14.24 10.72
C THR A 188 20.29 13.06 11.66
N LYS A 189 19.36 13.20 12.61
CA LYS A 189 18.91 12.13 13.53
C LYS A 189 17.89 11.16 12.92
N GLU A 190 17.82 11.05 11.60
CA GLU A 190 16.92 10.13 10.88
C GLU A 190 17.08 8.67 11.37
N LYS A 191 18.33 8.23 11.60
CA LYS A 191 18.61 6.87 12.10
C LYS A 191 18.02 6.61 13.48
N GLU A 192 18.12 7.59 14.39
CA GLU A 192 17.55 7.51 15.74
C GLU A 192 16.00 7.48 15.66
N ALA A 193 15.42 8.27 14.77
CA ALA A 193 13.98 8.30 14.54
C ALA A 193 13.45 6.98 13.95
N CYS A 194 14.16 6.35 13.00
CA CYS A 194 13.77 5.08 12.40
C CYS A 194 13.53 4.00 13.46
N GLU A 195 14.44 3.85 14.42
CA GLU A 195 14.36 2.82 15.46
C GLU A 195 13.28 3.14 16.50
N MET A 196 13.09 4.43 16.83
CA MET A 196 12.09 4.83 17.81
C MET A 196 10.65 4.68 17.33
N LEU A 197 10.39 4.87 16.03
CA LEU A 197 9.05 4.87 15.48
C LEU A 197 8.42 3.47 15.38
N LYS A 198 9.23 2.39 15.46
CA LYS A 198 8.76 1.00 15.36
C LYS A 198 7.92 0.75 14.10
N ILE A 199 8.55 0.95 12.95
CA ILE A 199 7.90 1.03 11.63
C ILE A 199 8.12 -0.21 10.77
N THR A 200 8.73 -1.26 11.33
CA THR A 200 9.04 -2.50 10.60
C THR A 200 7.85 -3.45 10.51
N ALA A 201 7.83 -4.33 9.51
CA ALA A 201 6.77 -5.34 9.37
C ALA A 201 6.52 -6.17 10.65
N GLU A 202 7.58 -6.51 11.39
CA GLU A 202 7.52 -7.21 12.68
C GLU A 202 6.93 -6.34 13.79
N ASP A 203 7.24 -5.05 13.83
CA ASP A 203 6.64 -4.13 14.78
C ASP A 203 5.14 -3.98 14.51
N LEU A 204 4.76 -3.77 13.25
CA LEU A 204 3.35 -3.64 12.85
C LEU A 204 2.56 -4.94 13.08
N MET A 205 3.21 -6.10 12.95
CA MET A 205 2.61 -7.39 13.31
C MET A 205 2.40 -7.51 14.82
N LYS A 206 3.38 -7.10 15.65
CA LYS A 206 3.22 -7.06 17.12
C LYS A 206 2.11 -6.10 17.56
N PHE A 207 1.90 -5.01 16.83
CA PHE A 207 0.82 -4.06 17.09
C PHE A 207 -0.55 -4.52 16.58
N GLY A 208 -0.62 -5.66 15.87
CA GLY A 208 -1.86 -6.18 15.28
C GLY A 208 -2.39 -5.34 14.12
N VAL A 209 -1.52 -4.55 13.48
CA VAL A 209 -1.81 -3.77 12.26
C VAL A 209 -1.55 -4.60 11.01
N CYS A 210 -0.42 -5.32 10.97
CA CYS A 210 -0.05 -6.23 9.90
C CYS A 210 -0.49 -7.66 10.24
N ASP A 211 -1.15 -8.34 9.31
CA ASP A 211 -1.63 -9.72 9.49
C ASP A 211 -0.61 -10.75 9.01
N LYS A 212 0.21 -10.40 8.02
CA LYS A 212 1.18 -11.32 7.41
C LYS A 212 2.45 -10.62 6.94
N ILE A 213 3.60 -11.22 7.25
CA ILE A 213 4.88 -10.84 6.66
C ILE A 213 5.16 -11.80 5.50
N ILE A 214 5.43 -11.24 4.33
CA ILE A 214 5.84 -11.97 3.12
C ILE A 214 7.36 -11.89 3.03
N ALA A 215 8.01 -13.05 3.03
CA ALA A 215 9.47 -13.12 3.03
C ALA A 215 10.06 -12.55 1.73
N GLU A 216 11.17 -11.82 1.85
CA GLU A 216 11.98 -11.41 0.71
C GLU A 216 13.15 -12.40 0.53
N PRO A 217 13.75 -12.49 -0.68
CA PRO A 217 15.01 -13.18 -0.87
C PRO A 217 16.10 -12.62 0.06
N THR A 218 17.11 -13.44 0.39
CA THR A 218 18.28 -12.98 1.16
C THR A 218 18.92 -11.77 0.49
N GLY A 219 19.00 -10.64 1.20
CA GLY A 219 19.50 -9.36 0.67
C GLY A 219 18.41 -8.41 0.15
N GLY A 220 17.15 -8.85 0.08
CA GLY A 220 15.99 -8.04 -0.27
C GLY A 220 15.38 -8.37 -1.64
N ALA A 221 14.21 -7.79 -1.92
CA ALA A 221 13.39 -8.07 -3.10
C ALA A 221 14.09 -7.88 -4.45
N HIS A 222 15.11 -7.03 -4.52
CA HIS A 222 15.90 -6.81 -5.74
C HIS A 222 16.82 -7.97 -6.08
N MET A 223 17.10 -8.87 -5.14
CA MET A 223 17.99 -10.04 -5.35
C MET A 223 17.31 -11.14 -6.19
N SER A 224 15.99 -11.27 -6.11
CA SER A 224 15.19 -12.07 -7.04
C SER A 224 13.79 -11.48 -7.14
N ARG A 225 13.51 -10.89 -8.31
CA ARG A 225 12.22 -10.27 -8.59
C ARG A 225 11.14 -11.34 -8.73
N GLU A 226 11.49 -12.44 -9.38
CA GLU A 226 10.64 -13.61 -9.61
C GLU A 226 10.23 -14.23 -8.27
N GLN A 227 11.19 -14.57 -7.41
CA GLN A 227 10.87 -15.17 -6.10
C GLN A 227 9.99 -14.26 -5.25
N THR A 228 10.25 -12.94 -5.27
CA THR A 228 9.42 -12.00 -4.52
C THR A 228 8.00 -11.92 -5.10
N ALA A 229 7.86 -11.91 -6.43
CA ALA A 229 6.56 -11.94 -7.09
C ALA A 229 5.79 -13.23 -6.78
N ASP A 230 6.47 -14.38 -6.79
CA ASP A 230 5.88 -15.69 -6.46
C ASP A 230 5.38 -15.70 -5.01
N ASN A 231 6.18 -15.21 -4.05
CA ASN A 231 5.78 -15.14 -2.65
C ASN A 231 4.55 -14.23 -2.44
N ILE A 232 4.48 -13.09 -3.14
CA ILE A 232 3.31 -12.21 -3.10
C ILE A 232 2.10 -12.91 -3.74
N TYR A 233 2.30 -13.55 -4.90
CA TYR A 233 1.27 -14.27 -5.63
C TYR A 233 0.64 -15.38 -4.80
N GLU A 234 1.45 -16.23 -4.17
CA GLU A 234 0.98 -17.31 -3.30
C GLU A 234 0.13 -16.78 -2.14
N TYR A 235 0.60 -15.71 -1.48
CA TYR A 235 -0.16 -15.03 -0.44
C TYR A 235 -1.51 -14.50 -0.95
N LEU A 236 -1.50 -13.79 -2.09
CA LEU A 236 -2.71 -13.21 -2.65
C LEU A 236 -3.72 -14.28 -3.06
N VAL A 237 -3.27 -15.39 -3.66
CA VAL A 237 -4.15 -16.51 -4.06
C VAL A 237 -4.84 -17.12 -2.84
N ASP A 238 -4.09 -17.40 -1.76
CA ASP A 238 -4.65 -17.91 -0.51
C ASP A 238 -5.64 -16.91 0.12
N ALA A 239 -5.23 -15.65 0.27
CA ALA A 239 -6.04 -14.60 0.87
C ALA A 239 -7.35 -14.38 0.11
N VAL A 240 -7.29 -14.27 -1.23
CA VAL A 240 -8.49 -14.15 -2.08
C VAL A 240 -9.38 -15.36 -1.93
N TYR A 241 -8.83 -16.57 -1.91
CA TYR A 241 -9.61 -17.80 -1.74
C TYR A 241 -10.31 -17.86 -0.38
N ARG A 242 -9.63 -17.52 0.72
CA ARG A 242 -10.21 -17.51 2.07
C ARG A 242 -11.28 -16.45 2.22
N LEU A 243 -11.02 -15.21 1.80
CA LEU A 243 -11.94 -14.09 1.98
C LEU A 243 -13.20 -14.22 1.12
N LYS A 244 -13.10 -14.78 -0.09
CA LYS A 244 -14.27 -15.04 -0.95
C LYS A 244 -15.26 -16.05 -0.37
N LYS A 245 -14.86 -16.87 0.61
CA LYS A 245 -15.76 -17.81 1.30
C LYS A 245 -16.53 -17.18 2.46
N SER A 246 -16.19 -15.95 2.85
CA SER A 246 -16.88 -15.27 3.93
C SER A 246 -18.16 -14.64 3.41
N GLU A 247 -19.22 -14.69 4.21
CA GLU A 247 -20.42 -13.91 3.95
C GLU A 247 -20.09 -12.41 4.02
N ILE A 248 -20.70 -11.61 3.14
CA ILE A 248 -20.32 -10.19 2.99
C ILE A 248 -20.53 -9.40 4.28
N ASP A 249 -21.61 -9.65 5.02
CA ASP A 249 -21.87 -8.92 6.26
C ASP A 249 -20.87 -9.31 7.36
N GLU A 250 -20.45 -10.58 7.42
CA GLU A 250 -19.39 -11.03 8.32
C GLU A 250 -18.03 -10.41 7.95
N LEU A 251 -17.75 -10.29 6.66
CA LEU A 251 -16.53 -9.66 6.14
C LEU A 251 -16.47 -8.17 6.54
N LEU A 252 -17.59 -7.43 6.43
CA LEU A 252 -17.66 -6.03 6.87
C LEU A 252 -17.47 -5.88 8.38
N GLU A 253 -18.12 -6.73 9.19
CA GLU A 253 -17.96 -6.71 10.65
C GLU A 253 -16.51 -7.01 11.06
N LYS A 254 -15.87 -8.00 10.41
CA LYS A 254 -14.45 -8.31 10.62
C LYS A 254 -13.55 -7.14 10.26
N ARG A 255 -13.79 -6.47 9.13
CA ARG A 255 -13.04 -5.27 8.72
C ARG A 255 -13.21 -4.16 9.74
N TYR A 256 -14.43 -3.84 10.16
CA TYR A 256 -14.70 -2.83 11.17
C TYR A 256 -14.01 -3.15 12.49
N ALA A 257 -14.16 -4.38 13.01
CA ALA A 257 -13.55 -4.82 14.25
C ALA A 257 -12.01 -4.77 14.20
N LYS A 258 -11.41 -5.13 13.05
CA LYS A 258 -9.96 -5.03 12.82
C LYS A 258 -9.44 -3.63 13.05
N PHE A 259 -10.11 -2.60 12.52
CA PHE A 259 -9.67 -1.21 12.74
C PHE A 259 -10.07 -0.70 14.12
N ARG A 260 -11.22 -1.09 14.65
CA ARG A 260 -11.74 -0.58 15.93
C ARG A 260 -10.91 -0.98 17.15
N LYS A 261 -10.23 -2.14 17.09
CA LYS A 261 -9.33 -2.64 18.15
C LYS A 261 -7.94 -1.99 18.16
N ILE A 262 -7.57 -1.21 17.14
CA ILE A 262 -6.25 -0.59 17.05
C ILE A 262 -6.18 0.58 18.03
N GLY A 263 -5.18 0.55 18.91
CA GLY A 263 -4.95 1.55 19.95
C GLY A 263 -5.01 0.94 21.35
N MET A 264 -4.12 1.38 22.23
CA MET A 264 -4.07 1.00 23.64
C MET A 264 -4.15 2.26 24.49
N PHE A 265 -5.08 2.30 25.43
CA PHE A 265 -5.26 3.41 26.37
C PHE A 265 -5.66 2.87 27.75
N THR A 266 -5.43 3.67 28.78
CA THR A 266 -5.92 3.42 30.14
C THR A 266 -7.15 4.29 30.35
N GLU A 267 -8.24 3.71 30.86
CA GLU A 267 -9.48 4.42 31.19
C GLU A 267 -9.32 5.37 32.40
#